data_AF-A0A8S3DF00-F1
#
_entry.id   AF-A0A8S3DF00-F1
#
_cell.length_a   1.000
_cell.length_b   1.000
_cell.length_c   1.000
_cell.angle_alpha   90.00
_cell.angle_beta   90.00
_cell.angle_gamma   90.00
#
_symmetry.space_group_name_H-M   'P 1'
#
loop_
_entity.id
_entity.type
_entity.pdbx_description
1 polymer ?
#
loop_
_entity_poly.entity_id
_entity_poly.type
_entity_poly.pdbx_seq_one_letter_code
_entity_poly.pdbx_strand_id
1 'polypeptide(L)'
;MLKTISFIVISIVLLKLIVPSCSIKININVAKCLSDLATQELTGSYNYLQLSSKLGTNNAYPGFASLFTKLSDDDSSEAHDLVKFLALRKAKLDRLINVNGVSIRADIKGTIDVVNAL
;
A
#
# COMPACT_ATOMS: atom_id res chain seq x y z
N MET A 1 -21.99 8.31 -47.69
CA MET A 1 -21.30 8.83 -46.49
C MET A 1 -21.70 8.10 -45.19
N LEU A 2 -22.98 7.79 -44.96
CA LEU A 2 -23.42 7.11 -43.73
C LEU A 2 -22.82 5.68 -43.54
N LYS A 3 -22.72 4.90 -44.63
CA LYS A 3 -22.13 3.54 -44.60
C LYS A 3 -20.63 3.53 -44.26
N THR A 4 -19.88 4.53 -44.73
CA THR A 4 -18.44 4.65 -44.46
C THR A 4 -18.17 5.00 -43.00
N ILE A 5 -19.00 5.85 -42.40
CA ILE A 5 -18.89 6.21 -40.97
C ILE A 5 -19.21 4.98 -40.10
N SER A 6 -20.24 4.21 -40.44
CA SER A 6 -20.59 2.98 -39.73
C SER A 6 -19.46 1.95 -39.74
N PHE A 7 -18.79 1.77 -40.88
CA PHE A 7 -17.67 0.83 -41.00
C PHE A 7 -16.46 1.25 -40.15
N ILE A 8 -16.15 2.55 -40.11
CA ILE A 8 -15.05 3.10 -39.29
C ILE A 8 -15.31 2.86 -37.80
N VAL A 9 -16.55 3.10 -37.33
CA VAL A 9 -16.93 2.87 -35.93
C VAL A 9 -16.80 1.39 -35.56
N ILE A 10 -17.27 0.49 -36.44
CA ILE A 10 -17.16 -0.96 -36.22
C ILE A 10 -15.69 -1.41 -36.17
N SER A 11 -14.84 -0.91 -37.09
CA SER A 11 -13.41 -1.20 -37.08
C SER A 11 -12.70 -0.71 -35.81
N ILE A 12 -13.04 0.47 -35.28
CA ILE A 12 -12.45 0.99 -34.04
C ILE A 12 -12.86 0.13 -32.83
N VAL A 13 -14.11 -0.33 -32.77
CA VAL A 13 -14.60 -1.22 -31.71
C VAL A 13 -13.91 -2.59 -31.77
N LEU A 14 -13.76 -3.15 -32.98
CA LEU A 14 -13.04 -4.42 -33.17
C LEU A 14 -11.54 -4.29 -32.83
N LEU A 15 -10.91 -3.17 -33.16
CA LEU A 15 -9.49 -2.93 -32.86
C LEU A 15 -9.22 -2.91 -31.35
N LYS A 16 -10.15 -2.38 -30.55
CA LYS A 16 -10.07 -2.40 -29.07
C LYS A 16 -10.23 -3.81 -28.48
N LEU A 17 -10.89 -4.74 -29.18
CA LEU A 17 -11.09 -6.12 -28.74
C LEU A 17 -9.83 -7.00 -28.92
N ILE A 18 -8.93 -6.61 -29.83
CA ILE A 18 -7.77 -7.43 -30.22
C ILE A 18 -6.51 -7.08 -29.44
N VAL A 19 -6.44 -5.95 -28.73
CA VAL A 19 -5.27 -5.62 -27.90
C VAL A 19 -5.12 -6.69 -26.82
N PRO A 20 -4.17 -7.63 -26.95
CA PRO A 20 -3.92 -8.58 -25.90
C PRO A 20 -3.29 -7.72 -24.80
N SER A 21 -4.00 -7.55 -23.68
CA SER A 21 -3.35 -7.02 -22.50
C SER A 21 -2.24 -8.01 -22.17
N CYS A 22 -0.99 -7.69 -22.52
CA CYS A 22 0.20 -8.45 -22.15
C CYS A 22 0.40 -8.30 -20.63
N SER A 23 -0.54 -8.85 -19.88
CA SER A 23 -0.50 -8.96 -18.44
C SER A 23 0.33 -10.20 -18.17
N ILE A 24 1.64 -10.02 -18.01
CA ILE A 24 2.50 -11.07 -17.47
C ILE A 24 1.91 -11.40 -16.10
N LYS A 25 1.23 -12.55 -16.02
CA LYS A 25 0.65 -13.03 -14.77
C LYS A 25 1.81 -13.26 -13.80
N ILE A 26 1.77 -12.56 -12.68
CA ILE A 26 2.74 -12.75 -11.61
C ILE A 26 2.55 -14.14 -10.98
N ASN A 27 3.65 -14.77 -10.57
CA ASN A 27 3.59 -16.03 -9.83
C ASN A 27 2.79 -15.83 -8.53
N ILE A 28 1.88 -16.75 -8.21
CA ILE A 28 0.98 -16.63 -7.06
C ILE A 28 1.72 -16.54 -5.72
N ASN A 29 2.86 -17.21 -5.57
CA ASN A 29 3.67 -17.16 -4.34
C ASN A 29 4.35 -15.80 -4.19
N VAL A 30 4.80 -15.21 -5.31
CA VAL A 30 5.38 -13.86 -5.33
C VAL A 30 4.29 -12.83 -5.02
N ALA A 31 3.10 -12.97 -5.63
CA ALA A 31 1.97 -12.10 -5.34
C ALA A 31 1.58 -12.14 -3.86
N LYS A 32 1.56 -13.34 -3.24
CA LYS A 32 1.30 -13.50 -1.82
C LYS A 32 2.38 -12.85 -0.96
N CYS A 33 3.66 -13.08 -1.26
CA CYS A 33 4.77 -12.47 -0.51
C CYS A 33 4.72 -10.94 -0.56
N LEU A 34 4.49 -10.36 -1.74
CA LEU A 34 4.36 -8.91 -1.91
C LEU A 34 3.11 -8.36 -1.22
N SER A 35 2.03 -9.15 -1.19
CA SER A 35 0.81 -8.80 -0.46
C SER A 35 1.08 -8.78 1.05
N ASP A 36 1.76 -9.79 1.59
CA ASP A 36 2.13 -9.83 3.00
C ASP A 36 3.09 -8.69 3.38
N LEU A 37 4.04 -8.38 2.51
CA LEU A 37 4.95 -7.23 2.67
C LEU A 37 4.17 -5.91 2.69
N ALA A 38 3.26 -5.69 1.73
CA ALA A 38 2.44 -4.47 1.71
C ALA A 38 1.63 -4.30 3.00
N THR A 39 1.14 -5.40 3.59
CA THR A 39 0.45 -5.32 4.89
C THR A 39 1.41 -5.01 6.05
N GLN A 40 2.64 -5.54 6.02
CA GLN A 40 3.65 -5.21 7.01
C GLN A 40 4.02 -3.73 6.97
N GLU A 41 4.25 -3.18 5.77
CA GLU A 41 4.55 -1.76 5.59
C GLU A 41 3.39 -0.87 6.08
N LEU A 42 2.13 -1.21 5.74
CA LEU A 42 0.96 -0.49 6.28
C LEU A 42 0.89 -0.57 7.81
N THR A 43 1.22 -1.73 8.37
CA THR A 43 1.23 -1.91 9.84
C THR A 43 2.33 -1.08 10.48
N GLY A 44 3.53 -1.03 9.89
CA GLY A 44 4.64 -0.17 10.31
C GLY A 44 4.23 1.30 10.30
N SER A 45 3.68 1.75 9.18
CA SER A 45 3.16 3.11 9.00
C SER A 45 2.17 3.51 10.10
N TYR A 46 1.15 2.68 10.39
CA TYR A 46 0.18 2.98 11.44
C TYR A 46 0.80 3.00 12.85
N ASN A 47 1.76 2.10 13.15
CA ASN A 47 2.44 2.09 14.44
C ASN A 47 3.31 3.35 14.62
N TYR A 48 4.00 3.80 13.58
CA TYR A 48 4.76 5.05 13.61
C TYR A 48 3.85 6.27 13.78
N LEU A 49 2.69 6.30 13.15
CA LEU A 49 1.71 7.37 13.34
C LEU A 49 1.24 7.46 14.80
N GLN A 50 1.01 6.30 15.44
CA GLN A 50 0.66 6.26 16.87
C GLN A 50 1.78 6.78 17.77
N LEU A 51 3.03 6.39 17.49
CA LEU A 51 4.20 6.89 18.21
C LEU A 51 4.34 8.40 18.05
N SER A 52 4.17 8.91 16.83
CA SER A 52 4.19 10.35 16.57
C SER A 52 3.11 11.07 17.38
N SER A 53 1.87 10.58 17.36
CA SER A 53 0.77 11.17 18.13
C SER A 53 1.06 11.17 19.64
N LYS A 54 1.60 10.07 20.18
CA LYS A 54 1.93 9.96 21.60
C LYS A 54 3.04 10.92 22.01
N LEU A 55 4.09 11.03 21.20
CA LEU A 55 5.27 11.88 21.49
C LEU A 55 5.04 13.36 21.20
N GLY A 56 4.10 13.67 20.30
CA GLY A 56 3.62 15.02 20.03
C GLY A 56 2.62 15.53 21.08
N THR A 57 2.07 14.66 21.93
CA THR A 57 1.14 15.06 22.99
C THR A 57 1.87 16.01 23.95
N ASN A 58 1.24 17.16 24.24
CA ASN A 58 1.80 18.25 25.05
C ASN A 58 3.12 18.84 24.52
N ASN A 59 3.47 18.59 23.25
CA ASN A 59 4.69 19.07 22.63
C ASN A 59 5.97 18.68 23.39
N ALA A 60 5.95 17.54 24.11
CA ALA A 60 7.06 17.12 24.97
C ALA A 60 8.28 16.69 24.15
N TYR A 61 8.08 16.06 22.99
CA TYR A 61 9.16 15.53 22.14
C TYR A 61 8.90 15.80 20.65
N PRO A 62 8.89 17.07 20.20
CA PRO A 62 8.50 17.44 18.83
C PRO A 62 9.46 16.88 17.76
N GLY A 63 10.74 16.72 18.08
CA GLY A 63 11.72 16.12 17.17
C GLY A 63 11.44 14.64 16.89
N PHE A 64 11.10 13.86 17.92
CA PHE A 64 10.73 12.46 17.75
C PHE A 64 9.35 12.32 17.10
N ALA A 65 8.39 13.18 17.44
CA ALA A 65 7.09 13.19 16.77
C ALA A 65 7.25 13.39 15.26
N SER A 66 8.04 14.39 14.84
CA SER A 66 8.34 14.65 13.43
C SER A 66 9.07 13.49 12.75
N LEU A 67 10.05 12.87 13.42
CA LEU A 67 10.73 11.68 12.91
C LEU A 67 9.76 10.53 12.64
N PHE A 68 8.87 10.22 13.60
CA PHE A 68 7.91 9.13 13.45
C PHE A 68 6.80 9.45 12.44
N THR A 69 6.42 10.72 12.28
CA THR A 69 5.54 11.10 11.15
C THR A 69 6.22 10.81 9.83
N LYS A 70 7.49 11.19 9.67
CA LYS A 70 8.23 10.92 8.43
C LYS A 70 8.35 9.42 8.15
N LEU A 71 8.71 8.61 9.15
CA LEU A 71 8.77 7.15 9.01
C LEU A 71 7.40 6.55 8.65
N SER A 72 6.31 7.10 9.21
CA SER A 72 4.96 6.68 8.86
C SER A 72 4.63 6.94 7.39
N ASP A 73 5.02 8.11 6.88
CA ASP A 73 4.80 8.51 5.50
C ASP A 73 5.65 7.69 4.52
N ASP A 74 6.91 7.43 4.85
CA ASP A 74 7.84 6.63 4.04
C ASP A 74 7.30 5.19 3.88
N ASP A 75 6.98 4.48 4.98
CA ASP A 75 6.38 3.13 4.96
C ASP A 75 5.03 3.09 4.21
N SER A 76 4.21 4.14 4.36
CA SER A 76 2.93 4.24 3.64
C SER A 76 3.12 4.33 2.14
N SER A 77 4.12 5.10 1.70
CA SER A 77 4.48 5.25 0.29
C SER A 77 4.98 3.94 -0.30
N GLU A 78 5.83 3.21 0.42
CA GLU A 78 6.34 1.90 -0.01
C GLU A 78 5.21 0.87 -0.13
N ALA A 79 4.29 0.83 0.85
CA ALA A 79 3.10 0.00 0.77
C ALA A 79 2.23 0.34 -0.44
N HIS A 80 2.06 1.62 -0.74
CA HIS A 80 1.28 2.09 -1.88
C HIS A 80 1.88 1.60 -3.20
N ASP A 81 3.20 1.66 -3.35
CA ASP A 81 3.90 1.19 -4.54
C ASP A 81 3.77 -0.33 -4.73
N LEU A 82 3.82 -1.11 -3.65
CA LEU A 82 3.59 -2.56 -3.69
C LEU A 82 2.16 -2.89 -4.14
N VAL A 83 1.15 -2.20 -3.60
CA VAL A 83 -0.25 -2.38 -4.00
C VAL A 83 -0.46 -2.00 -5.46
N LYS A 84 0.13 -0.89 -5.91
CA LYS A 84 0.07 -0.44 -7.30
C LYS A 84 0.70 -1.47 -8.24
N PHE A 85 1.86 -2.02 -7.88
CA PHE A 85 2.50 -3.08 -8.65
C PHE A 85 1.62 -4.33 -8.77
N LEU A 86 1.04 -4.79 -7.65
CA LEU A 86 0.14 -5.95 -7.63
C LEU A 86 -1.12 -5.72 -8.49
N ALA A 87 -1.70 -4.52 -8.42
CA ALA A 87 -2.85 -4.12 -9.21
C ALA A 87 -2.53 -4.10 -10.71
N LEU A 88 -1.39 -3.54 -11.12
CA LEU A 88 -0.93 -3.51 -12.51
C LEU A 88 -0.71 -4.91 -13.10
N ARG A 89 -0.37 -5.90 -12.25
CA ARG A 89 -0.19 -7.30 -12.66
C ARG A 89 -1.47 -8.13 -12.61
N LYS A 90 -2.61 -7.50 -12.31
CA LYS A 90 -3.92 -8.16 -12.13
C LYS A 90 -3.85 -9.32 -11.12
N ALA A 91 -2.94 -9.25 -10.17
CA ALA A 91 -2.94 -10.17 -9.05
C ALA A 91 -4.25 -9.96 -8.29
N LYS A 92 -4.95 -11.04 -7.94
CA LYS A 92 -6.02 -10.92 -6.97
C LYS A 92 -5.39 -10.49 -5.66
N LEU A 93 -5.57 -9.22 -5.32
CA LEU A 93 -5.47 -8.76 -3.95
C LEU A 93 -6.64 -9.41 -3.21
N ASP A 94 -6.51 -10.70 -2.88
CA ASP A 94 -7.35 -11.29 -1.85
C ASP A 94 -7.13 -10.41 -0.64
N ARG A 95 -8.18 -9.64 -0.32
CA ARG A 95 -8.26 -8.61 0.72
C ARG A 95 -7.05 -8.74 1.65
N LEU A 96 -6.04 -7.88 1.47
CA LEU A 96 -4.82 -7.82 2.29
C LEU A 96 -5.13 -7.93 3.80
N ILE A 97 -6.35 -7.52 4.15
CA ILE A 97 -6.93 -7.47 5.49
C ILE A 97 -7.53 -8.81 5.98
N ASN A 98 -7.99 -9.72 5.10
CA ASN A 98 -8.70 -10.95 5.53
C ASN A 98 -7.78 -12.08 5.99
N VAL A 99 -6.53 -12.14 5.51
CA VAL A 99 -5.59 -13.23 5.84
C VAL A 99 -4.56 -12.77 6.87
N ASN A 100 -4.05 -11.54 6.72
CA ASN A 100 -3.02 -10.95 7.58
C ASN A 100 -3.40 -9.50 7.91
N GLY A 101 -4.54 -9.27 8.55
CA GLY A 101 -5.03 -7.92 8.88
C GLY A 101 -3.98 -6.99 9.48
N VAL A 102 -4.14 -5.68 9.26
CA VAL A 102 -3.28 -4.65 9.87
C VAL A 102 -3.35 -4.79 11.39
N SER A 103 -2.29 -5.30 12.00
CA SER A 103 -2.21 -5.53 13.45
C SER A 103 -1.65 -4.28 14.12
N ILE A 104 -2.56 -3.38 14.47
CA ILE A 104 -2.23 -2.20 15.26
C ILE A 104 -1.93 -2.64 16.70
N ARG A 105 -0.73 -2.32 17.20
CA ARG A 105 -0.37 -2.67 18.58
C ARG A 105 -1.12 -1.76 19.56
N ALA A 106 -2.15 -2.30 20.22
CA ALA A 106 -2.94 -1.56 21.21
C ALA A 106 -2.12 -1.08 22.43
N ASP A 107 -0.96 -1.73 22.68
CA ASP A 107 -0.06 -1.43 23.79
C ASP A 107 1.37 -1.15 23.27
N ILE A 108 1.58 -0.04 22.54
CA ILE A 108 2.95 0.51 22.41
C ILE A 108 3.30 1.21 23.74
N LYS A 109 3.50 0.38 24.79
CA LYS A 109 4.03 0.77 26.11
C LYS A 109 5.57 0.83 26.13
N GLY A 110 6.23 0.29 25.11
CA GLY A 110 7.68 0.04 25.10
C GLY A 110 8.63 1.24 24.89
N THR A 111 8.21 2.49 25.11
CA THR A 111 9.09 3.66 24.92
C THR A 111 9.30 4.49 26.19
N ILE A 112 8.83 4.02 27.34
CA ILE A 112 9.19 4.65 28.63
C ILE A 112 10.46 4.01 29.22
N ASP A 113 10.75 2.74 28.89
CA ASP A 113 11.95 2.06 29.41
C ASP A 113 13.26 2.46 28.70
N VAL A 114 13.20 3.01 27.49
CA VAL A 114 14.41 3.51 26.79
C VAL A 114 14.77 4.93 27.23
N VAL A 115 13.77 5.74 27.62
CA VAL A 115 14.00 7.11 28.11
C VAL A 115 14.44 7.13 29.58
N ASN A 116 14.08 6.10 30.36
CA ASN A 116 14.59 5.91 31.72
C ASN A 116 15.95 5.17 31.80
N ALA A 117 16.54 4.81 30.65
CA ALA A 117 17.85 4.16 30.55
C ALA A 117 18.97 5.11 30.04
N LEU A 118 18.67 6.41 29.89
CA LEU A 118 19.61 7.50 29.64
C LEU A 118 19.53 8.52 30.80
#